data_AF-A0A7S3P057-F1
#
_entry.id   AF-A0A7S3P057-F1
#
_cell.length_a   1.000
_cell.length_b   1.000
_cell.length_c   1.000
_cell.angle_alpha   90.00
_cell.angle_beta   90.00
_cell.angle_gamma   90.00
#
_symmetry.space_group_name_H-M   'P 1'
#
loop_
_entity.id
_entity.type
_entity.pdbx_description
1 polymer ?
#
loop_
_entity_poly.entity_id
_entity_poly.type
_entity_poly.pdbx_seq_one_letter_code
_entity_poly.pdbx_strand_id
1 'polypeptide(L)'
;MKLEKTKQEEEEKRLEGMTPQQLNDVKKTLEEDVKSLNQSLQGMKLAGSKFRESKGVVESIKNHDMEEEIMIPLTSSLYVPGRICETDKVVVEVGAGYFIEVTPDKAKEYC
;
A
#
# COMPACT_ATOMS: atom_id res chain seq x y z
N MET A 1 9.45 29.29 14.01
CA MET A 1 8.42 30.35 13.87
C MET A 1 8.77 31.51 12.94
N LYS A 2 10.01 32.04 12.89
CA LYS A 2 10.36 33.11 11.92
C LYS A 2 10.62 32.60 10.49
N LEU A 3 11.19 31.39 10.32
CA LEU A 3 11.52 30.83 9.00
C LEU A 3 10.30 30.44 8.13
N GLU A 4 9.18 30.01 8.72
CA GLU A 4 7.98 29.62 7.97
C GLU A 4 7.22 30.83 7.42
N LYS A 5 7.18 31.94 8.19
CA LYS A 5 6.55 33.19 7.76
C LYS A 5 7.27 33.82 6.56
N THR A 6 8.60 33.76 6.54
CA THR A 6 9.39 34.33 5.42
C THR A 6 9.22 33.53 4.12
N LYS A 7 9.04 32.21 4.20
CA LYS A 7 8.73 31.37 3.01
C LYS A 7 7.34 31.64 2.45
N GLN A 8 6.33 31.79 3.31
CA GLN A 8 4.97 32.14 2.89
C GLN A 8 4.89 33.54 2.27
N GLU A 9 5.56 34.53 2.87
CA GLU A 9 5.59 35.91 2.35
C GLU A 9 6.37 36.03 1.02
N GLU A 10 7.41 35.20 0.80
CA GLU A 10 8.11 35.11 -0.49
C GLU A 10 7.27 34.40 -1.58
N GLU A 11 6.47 33.39 -1.23
CA GLU A 11 5.53 32.75 -2.16
C GLU A 11 4.36 33.67 -2.53
N GLU A 12 3.80 34.42 -1.58
CA GLU A 12 2.75 35.42 -1.86
C GLU A 12 3.26 36.54 -2.76
N LYS A 13 4.48 37.05 -2.52
CA LYS A 13 5.13 38.05 -3.39
C LYS A 13 5.39 37.57 -4.81
N ARG A 14 5.52 36.26 -5.04
CA ARG A 14 5.75 35.70 -6.38
C ARG A 14 4.48 35.68 -7.24
N LEU A 15 3.29 35.74 -6.63
CA LEU A 15 2.01 35.70 -7.34
C LEU A 15 1.54 37.10 -7.77
N GLU A 16 1.80 38.14 -6.97
CA GLU A 16 1.35 39.53 -7.21
C GLU A 16 2.02 40.20 -8.43
N GLY A 17 3.10 39.62 -8.98
CA GLY A 17 3.81 40.13 -10.17
C GLY A 17 3.59 39.32 -11.45
N MET A 18 2.74 38.29 -11.43
CA MET A 18 2.56 37.39 -12.57
C MET A 18 1.51 37.87 -13.57
N THR A 19 1.73 37.56 -14.85
CA THR A 19 0.70 37.75 -15.88
C THR A 19 -0.44 36.73 -15.69
N PRO A 20 -1.67 37.04 -16.18
CA PRO A 20 -2.79 36.09 -16.14
C PRO A 20 -2.47 34.72 -16.75
N GLN A 21 -1.61 34.69 -17.78
CA GLN A 21 -1.17 33.45 -18.41
C GLN A 21 -0.30 32.60 -17.47
N GLN A 22 0.67 33.21 -16.79
CA GLN A 22 1.53 32.51 -15.82
C GLN A 22 0.73 31.98 -14.62
N LEU A 23 -0.25 32.75 -14.14
CA LEU A 23 -1.17 32.30 -13.09
C LEU A 23 -2.00 31.08 -13.53
N ASN A 24 -2.43 31.05 -14.80
CA ASN A 24 -3.15 29.90 -15.35
C ASN A 24 -2.25 28.65 -15.48
N ASP A 25 -0.98 28.83 -15.81
CA ASP A 25 -0.02 27.72 -15.87
C ASP A 25 0.27 27.17 -14.46
N VAL A 26 0.46 28.04 -13.45
CA VAL A 26 0.58 27.64 -12.04
C VAL A 26 -0.66 26.88 -11.57
N LYS A 27 -1.85 27.36 -11.92
CA LYS A 27 -3.11 26.67 -11.60
C LYS A 27 -3.13 25.25 -12.16
N LYS A 28 -2.76 25.07 -13.44
CA LYS A 28 -2.71 23.74 -14.08
C LYS A 28 -1.74 22.80 -13.37
N THR A 29 -0.54 23.28 -13.02
CA THR A 29 0.43 22.49 -12.26
C THR A 29 -0.14 22.05 -10.91
N LEU A 30 -0.79 22.95 -10.17
CA LEU A 30 -1.42 22.60 -8.90
C LEU A 30 -2.55 21.56 -9.08
N GLU A 31 -3.36 21.68 -10.14
CA GLU A 31 -4.40 20.70 -10.45
C GLU A 31 -3.81 19.31 -10.76
N GLU A 32 -2.69 19.25 -11.49
CA GLU A 32 -1.96 18.02 -11.77
C GLU A 32 -1.34 17.41 -10.51
N ASP A 33 -0.74 18.22 -9.65
CA ASP A 33 -0.16 17.78 -8.37
C ASP A 33 -1.22 17.20 -7.45
N VAL A 34 -2.37 17.88 -7.31
CA VAL A 34 -3.51 17.39 -6.52
C VAL A 34 -4.00 16.04 -7.07
N LYS A 35 -4.05 15.88 -8.39
CA LYS A 35 -4.43 14.61 -9.01
C LYS A 35 -3.42 13.50 -8.70
N SER A 36 -2.13 13.77 -8.84
CA SER A 36 -1.05 12.82 -8.54
C SER A 36 -1.05 12.38 -7.07
N LEU A 37 -1.21 13.35 -6.14
CA LEU A 37 -1.31 13.07 -4.71
C LEU A 37 -2.53 12.21 -4.37
N ASN A 38 -3.68 12.47 -5.00
CA ASN A 38 -4.86 11.64 -4.82
C ASN A 38 -4.67 10.20 -5.33
N GLN A 39 -4.00 10.01 -6.47
CA GLN A 39 -3.66 8.68 -6.97
C GLN A 39 -2.73 7.94 -6.01
N SER A 40 -1.71 8.63 -5.50
CA SER A 40 -0.78 8.07 -4.50
C SER A 40 -1.50 7.68 -3.21
N LEU A 41 -2.42 8.53 -2.73
CA LEU A 41 -3.24 8.24 -1.56
C LEU A 41 -4.15 7.02 -1.77
N GLN A 42 -4.75 6.86 -2.95
CA GLN A 42 -5.54 5.68 -3.27
C GLN A 42 -4.67 4.42 -3.30
N GLY A 43 -3.47 4.49 -3.88
CA GLY A 43 -2.50 3.39 -3.87
C GLY A 43 -2.12 2.97 -2.45
N MET A 44 -1.81 3.92 -1.56
CA MET A 44 -1.49 3.64 -0.16
C MET A 44 -2.67 3.03 0.60
N LYS A 45 -3.89 3.51 0.36
CA LYS A 45 -5.11 2.93 0.96
C LYS A 45 -5.32 1.49 0.52
N LEU A 46 -5.12 1.19 -0.77
CA LEU A 46 -5.21 -0.17 -1.29
C LEU A 46 -4.14 -1.08 -0.67
N ALA A 47 -2.89 -0.61 -0.60
CA ALA A 47 -1.81 -1.33 0.05
C ALA A 47 -2.14 -1.65 1.52
N GLY A 48 -2.59 -0.65 2.29
CA GLY A 48 -3.02 -0.85 3.67
C GLY A 48 -4.22 -1.80 3.83
N SER A 49 -5.10 -1.89 2.82
CA SER A 49 -6.17 -2.89 2.79
C SER A 49 -5.62 -4.29 2.59
N LYS A 50 -4.72 -4.49 1.63
CA LYS A 50 -4.08 -5.78 1.35
C LYS A 50 -3.29 -6.29 2.56
N PHE A 51 -2.55 -5.41 3.22
CA PHE A 51 -1.81 -5.72 4.45
C PHE A 51 -2.73 -6.25 5.57
N ARG A 52 -3.84 -5.56 5.82
CA ARG A 52 -4.87 -6.04 6.78
C ARG A 52 -5.50 -7.37 6.38
N GLU A 53 -5.76 -7.57 5.09
CA GLU A 53 -6.31 -8.83 4.58
C GLU A 53 -5.31 -9.98 4.77
N SER A 54 -4.04 -9.78 4.40
CA SER A 54 -2.96 -10.74 4.63
C SER A 54 -2.82 -11.11 6.10
N LYS A 55 -2.92 -10.13 7.00
CA LYS A 55 -2.93 -10.38 8.45
C LYS A 55 -4.08 -11.31 8.87
N GLY A 56 -5.28 -11.07 8.35
CA GLY A 56 -6.45 -11.91 8.61
C GLY A 56 -6.27 -13.35 8.10
N VAL A 57 -5.65 -13.53 6.93
CA VAL A 57 -5.34 -14.85 6.36
C VAL A 57 -4.30 -15.60 7.21
N VAL A 58 -3.23 -14.91 7.64
CA VAL A 58 -2.22 -15.51 8.53
C VAL A 58 -2.85 -15.94 9.86
N GLU A 59 -3.83 -15.19 10.36
CA GLU A 59 -4.60 -15.53 11.55
C GLU A 59 -5.50 -16.76 11.37
N SER A 60 -6.11 -16.93 10.19
CA SER A 60 -6.97 -18.07 9.93
C SER A 60 -6.19 -19.37 9.77
N ILE A 61 -4.97 -19.33 9.21
CA ILE A 61 -4.11 -20.51 9.01
C ILE A 61 -3.80 -21.23 10.34
N LYS A 62 -3.57 -20.48 11.43
CA LYS A 62 -3.20 -21.06 12.73
C LYS A 62 -4.25 -22.01 13.31
N ASN A 63 -5.53 -21.78 12.97
CA ASN A 63 -6.66 -22.58 13.47
C ASN A 63 -7.21 -23.55 12.42
N HIS A 64 -6.56 -23.66 11.26
CA HIS A 64 -7.04 -24.49 10.18
C HIS A 64 -6.70 -25.96 10.42
N ASP A 65 -7.65 -26.84 10.11
CA ASP A 65 -7.46 -28.28 10.19
C ASP A 65 -6.67 -28.76 8.96
N MET A 66 -5.57 -29.48 9.18
CA MET A 66 -4.73 -30.00 8.09
C MET A 66 -5.42 -31.09 7.27
N GLU A 67 -6.48 -31.71 7.80
CA GLU A 67 -7.28 -32.68 7.05
C GLU A 67 -8.36 -32.01 6.17
N GLU A 68 -8.64 -30.71 6.38
CA GLU A 68 -9.61 -29.95 5.62
C GLU A 68 -9.10 -29.64 4.21
N GLU A 69 -9.98 -29.82 3.22
CA GLU A 69 -9.68 -29.56 1.82
C GLU A 69 -9.98 -28.10 1.46
N ILE A 70 -9.00 -27.42 0.88
CA ILE A 70 -9.10 -26.04 0.39
C ILE A 70 -9.01 -25.98 -1.13
N MET A 71 -9.69 -25.00 -1.72
CA MET A 71 -9.66 -24.76 -3.15
C MET A 71 -8.57 -23.73 -3.49
N ILE A 72 -7.54 -24.17 -4.23
CA ILE A 72 -6.42 -23.33 -4.63
C ILE A 72 -6.64 -22.84 -6.05
N PRO A 73 -6.62 -21.52 -6.32
CA PRO A 73 -6.74 -20.99 -7.67
C PRO A 73 -5.48 -21.29 -8.48
N LEU A 74 -5.64 -22.01 -9.59
CA LEU A 74 -4.55 -22.26 -10.54
C LEU A 74 -4.56 -21.21 -11.67
N THR A 75 -5.77 -20.79 -12.06
CA THR A 75 -6.03 -19.70 -13.02
C THR A 75 -7.28 -18.92 -12.59
N SER A 76 -7.66 -17.88 -13.34
CA SER A 76 -8.87 -17.10 -13.06
C SER A 76 -10.19 -17.88 -13.12
N SER A 77 -10.18 -19.09 -13.69
CA SER A 77 -11.39 -19.89 -13.90
C SER A 77 -11.24 -21.36 -13.47
N LEU A 78 -10.09 -21.73 -12.90
CA LEU A 78 -9.80 -23.10 -12.47
C LEU A 78 -9.28 -23.11 -11.04
N TYR A 79 -9.94 -23.89 -10.20
CA TYR A 79 -9.54 -24.17 -8.83
C TYR A 79 -9.28 -25.66 -8.69
N VAL A 80 -8.24 -26.00 -7.93
CA VAL A 80 -7.88 -27.39 -7.63
C VAL A 80 -7.99 -27.63 -6.13
N PRO A 81 -8.51 -28.79 -5.69
CA PRO A 81 -8.50 -29.15 -4.29
C PRO A 81 -7.06 -29.40 -3.81
N GLY A 82 -6.77 -28.98 -2.58
CA GLY A 82 -5.50 -29.21 -1.90
C GLY A 82 -5.67 -29.16 -0.39
N ARG A 83 -4.59 -29.45 0.35
CA ARG A 83 -4.57 -29.38 1.82
C ARG A 83 -3.33 -28.63 2.27
N ILE A 84 -3.40 -27.99 3.43
CA ILE A 84 -2.25 -27.33 4.04
C ILE A 84 -1.44 -28.39 4.81
N CYS A 85 -0.17 -28.57 4.44
CA CYS A 85 0.72 -29.54 5.08
C CYS A 85 1.28 -29.06 6.43
N GLU A 86 1.54 -27.76 6.56
CA GLU A 86 2.19 -27.14 7.72
C GLU A 86 1.50 -25.80 8.02
N THR A 87 1.05 -25.59 9.26
CA THR A 87 0.37 -24.36 9.71
C THR A 87 1.23 -23.49 10.63
N ASP A 88 2.38 -24.00 11.05
CA ASP A 88 3.33 -23.35 11.96
C ASP A 88 4.33 -22.44 11.23
N LYS A 89 4.32 -22.45 9.90
CA LYS A 89 5.25 -21.70 9.04
C LYS A 89 4.54 -21.03 7.87
N VAL A 90 4.98 -19.83 7.57
CA VAL A 90 4.54 -19.05 6.40
C VAL A 90 5.75 -18.35 5.77
N VAL A 91 5.66 -18.10 4.47
CA VAL A 91 6.70 -17.40 3.71
C VAL A 91 6.32 -15.94 3.54
N VAL A 92 7.24 -15.03 3.87
CA VAL A 92 7.06 -13.59 3.76
C VAL A 92 8.12 -12.99 2.84
N GLU A 93 7.70 -12.16 1.89
CA GLU A 93 8.61 -11.35 1.05
C GLU A 93 9.03 -10.09 1.81
N VAL A 94 10.34 -9.85 1.91
CA VAL A 94 10.90 -8.73 2.69
C VAL A 94 11.55 -7.64 1.82
N GLY A 95 11.38 -7.73 0.49
CA GLY A 95 11.91 -6.78 -0.47
C GLY A 95 13.05 -7.37 -1.31
N ALA A 96 13.32 -6.72 -2.45
CA ALA A 96 14.34 -7.12 -3.43
C ALA A 96 14.25 -8.60 -3.88
N GLY A 97 13.07 -9.21 -3.77
CA GLY A 97 12.87 -10.62 -4.12
C GLY A 97 13.40 -11.62 -3.09
N TYR A 98 13.72 -11.17 -1.86
CA TYR A 98 14.10 -12.06 -0.77
C TYR A 98 12.87 -12.51 0.02
N PHE A 99 12.87 -13.80 0.36
CA PHE A 99 11.82 -14.45 1.13
C PHE A 99 12.40 -15.07 2.39
N ILE A 100 11.64 -14.98 3.49
CA ILE A 100 11.96 -15.63 4.76
C ILE A 100 10.82 -16.55 5.17
N GLU A 101 11.17 -17.69 5.77
CA GLU A 101 10.22 -18.58 6.43
C GLU A 101 10.14 -18.20 7.90
N VAL A 102 8.94 -17.86 8.38
CA VAL A 102 8.71 -17.42 9.75
C VAL A 102 7.42 -18.03 10.30
N THR A 103 7.26 -17.98 11.62
CA THR A 103 6.01 -18.41 12.25
C THR A 103 4.86 -17.42 11.94
N PRO A 104 3.59 -17.87 11.94
CA PRO A 104 2.44 -16.99 11.75
C PRO A 104 2.43 -15.79 12.69
N ASP A 105 2.83 -15.98 13.95
CA ASP A 105 2.88 -14.90 14.94
C ASP A 105 3.92 -13.83 14.57
N LYS A 106 5.08 -14.25 14.03
CA LYS A 106 6.12 -13.31 13.57
C LYS A 106 5.75 -12.66 12.23
N ALA A 107 5.07 -13.37 11.34
CA ALA A 107 4.62 -12.85 10.05
C ALA A 107 3.69 -11.64 10.19
N LYS A 108 2.88 -11.58 11.26
CA LYS A 108 2.00 -10.44 11.55
C LYS A 108 2.73 -9.10 11.74
N GLU A 109 4.03 -9.12 12.04
CA GLU A 109 4.84 -7.89 12.14
C GLU A 109 5.17 -7.30 10.76
N TYR A 110 4.98 -8.07 9.68
CA TYR A 110 5.21 -7.67 8.29
C TYR A 110 3.90 -7.38 7.54
N CYS A 111 2.76 -7.49 8.23
CA CYS A 111 1.41 -7.29 7.68
C CYS A 111 0.70 -6.06 8.26
#